data_AF-A0A6H9QFA7-F1
#
_entry.id   AF-A0A6H9QFA7-F1
#
_cell.length_a   1.000
_cell.length_b   1.000
_cell.length_c   1.000
_cell.angle_alpha   90.00
_cell.angle_beta   90.00
_cell.angle_gamma   90.00
#
_symmetry.space_group_name_H-M   'P 1'
#
loop_
_entity.id
_entity.type
_entity.pdbx_description
1 polymer ?
#
loop_
_entity_poly.entity_id
_entity_poly.type
_entity_poly.pdbx_seq_one_letter_code
_entity_poly.pdbx_strand_id
1 'polypeptide(L)' 'MTPKEFFDKVVEMRRCQKEYFKNKRQIDLRISKQIEREVDEEIERVQKILHNKQNPQLF' A
#
# COMPACT_ATOMS: atom_id res chain seq x y z
N MET A 1 8.49 -1.43 6.36
CA MET A 1 7.92 -0.06 6.39
C MET A 1 7.55 0.29 7.83
N THR A 2 7.70 1.54 8.24
CA THR A 2 7.16 2.05 9.51
C THR A 2 5.68 2.44 9.35
N PRO A 3 4.90 2.55 10.45
CA PRO A 3 3.51 3.00 10.36
C PRO A 3 3.33 4.37 9.71
N LYS A 4 4.28 5.30 9.94
CA LYS A 4 4.25 6.64 9.34
C LYS A 4 4.51 6.59 7.84
N GLU A 5 5.50 5.81 7.40
CA GLU A 5 5.78 5.61 5.98
C GLU A 5 4.59 4.98 5.23
N PHE A 6 3.92 4.01 5.86
CA PHE A 6 2.70 3.42 5.29
C PHE A 6 1.60 4.45 5.14
N PHE A 7 1.34 5.23 6.20
CA PHE A 7 0.35 6.30 6.15
C PHE A 7 0.67 7.33 5.04
N ASP A 8 1.92 7.77 4.94
CA ASP A 8 2.34 8.75 3.94
C ASP A 8 2.18 8.21 2.51
N LYS A 9 2.53 6.94 2.28
CA LYS A 9 2.30 6.27 0.99
C LYS A 9 0.82 6.17 0.65
N VAL A 10 -0.03 5.82 1.61
CA VAL A 10 -1.49 5.77 1.40
C VAL A 10 -2.03 7.16 1.06
N VAL A 11 -1.58 8.21 1.75
CA VAL A 11 -1.97 9.60 1.44
C VAL A 11 -1.54 9.98 0.03
N GLU A 12 -0.31 9.67 -0.36
CA GLU A 12 0.21 9.95 -1.71
C GLU A 12 -0.55 9.18 -2.79
N MET A 13 -0.80 7.88 -2.58
CA MET A 13 -1.62 7.06 -3.47
C MET A 13 -2.99 7.69 -3.70
N ARG A 14 -3.67 8.10 -2.63
CA ARG A 14 -4.99 8.75 -2.72
C ARG A 14 -4.92 10.09 -3.44
N ARG A 15 -3.83 10.84 -3.30
CA ARG A 15 -3.60 12.07 -4.06
C ARG A 15 -3.47 11.77 -5.56
N CYS A 16 -2.62 10.82 -5.95
CA CYS A 16 -2.41 10.44 -7.34
C CYS A 16 -3.69 9.91 -7.99
N GLN A 17 -4.46 9.07 -7.28
CA GLN A 17 -5.76 8.59 -7.77
C GLN A 17 -6.72 9.76 -8.05
N LYS A 18 -6.86 10.72 -7.12
CA LYS A 18 -7.71 11.90 -7.31
C LYS A 18 -7.27 12.74 -8.51
N GLU A 19 -5.97 13.00 -8.64
CA GLU A 19 -5.44 13.75 -9.78
C GLU A 19 -5.63 13.02 -11.11
N TYR A 20 -5.47 11.70 -11.14
CA TYR A 20 -5.81 10.89 -12.31
C TYR A 20 -7.29 10.99 -12.65
N PHE A 21 -8.21 10.90 -11.69
CA PHE A 21 -9.64 11.02 -11.97
C PHE A 21 -10.01 12.41 -12.51
N LYS A 22 -9.35 13.47 -12.02
CA LYS A 22 -9.56 14.85 -12.46
C LYS A 22 -9.00 15.13 -13.85
N ASN A 23 -7.75 14.75 -14.09
CA ASN A 23 -6.99 15.19 -15.27
C ASN A 23 -6.73 14.07 -16.30
N LYS A 24 -7.03 12.81 -15.95
CA LYS A 24 -6.82 11.59 -16.77
C LYS A 24 -5.39 11.43 -17.29
N ARG A 25 -4.40 12.00 -16.60
CA ARG A 25 -2.99 11.91 -17.01
C ARG A 25 -2.45 10.52 -16.70
N GLN A 26 -1.91 9.85 -17.72
CA GLN A 26 -1.37 8.49 -17.59
C GLN A 26 -0.21 8.38 -16.59
N ILE A 27 0.54 9.47 -16.39
CA ILE A 27 1.61 9.53 -15.39
C ILE A 27 1.05 9.37 -13.97
N ASP A 28 -0.08 10.00 -13.65
CA ASP A 28 -0.72 9.90 -12.34
C ASP A 28 -1.23 8.47 -12.09
N LEU A 29 -1.76 7.81 -13.14
CA LEU A 29 -2.16 6.41 -13.08
C LEU A 29 -0.97 5.48 -12.83
N ARG A 30 0.13 5.68 -13.54
CA ARG A 30 1.34 4.85 -13.39
C ARG A 30 1.90 4.98 -11.97
N ILE A 31 2.04 6.21 -11.47
CA ILE A 31 2.54 6.47 -10.11
C ILE A 31 1.59 5.86 -9.09
N SER A 32 0.28 6.06 -9.23
CA SER A 32 -0.72 5.45 -8.33
C SER A 32 -0.57 3.94 -8.25
N LYS A 33 -0.41 3.24 -9.39
CA LYS A 33 -0.28 1.78 -9.43
C LYS A 33 1.02 1.29 -8.80
N GLN A 34 2.10 2.05 -8.93
CA GLN A 34 3.35 1.72 -8.27
C GLN A 34 3.20 1.80 -6.75
N ILE A 35 2.62 2.90 -6.25
CA ILE A 35 2.41 3.07 -4.80
C ILE A 35 1.41 2.04 -4.26
N GLU A 36 0.37 1.70 -5.03
CA GLU A 36 -0.60 0.64 -4.70
C GLU A 36 0.09 -0.69 -4.45
N ARG A 37 1.01 -1.10 -5.33
CA ARG A 37 1.80 -2.32 -5.14
C ARG A 37 2.61 -2.30 -3.84
N GLU A 38 3.28 -1.19 -3.53
CA GLU A 38 4.07 -1.07 -2.31
C GLU A 38 3.19 -1.10 -1.04
N VAL A 39 1.98 -0.56 -1.11
CA VAL A 39 0.97 -0.64 -0.04
C VAL A 39 0.48 -2.07 0.12
N ASP A 40 0.16 -2.78 -0.96
CA ASP A 40 -0.32 -4.17 -0.94
C ASP A 40 0.74 -5.13 -0.38
N GLU A 41 2.01 -4.98 -0.79
CA GLU A 41 3.12 -5.78 -0.27
C GLU A 41 3.27 -5.60 1.25
N GLU A 42 3.09 -4.39 1.78
CA GLU A 42 3.13 -4.12 3.21
C GLU A 42 1.91 -4.68 3.95
N ILE A 43 0.72 -4.62 3.36
CA ILE A 43 -0.50 -5.23 3.90
C ILE A 43 -0.31 -6.75 4.02
N GLU A 44 0.16 -7.41 2.96
CA GLU A 44 0.44 -8.85 2.98
C GLU A 44 1.46 -9.22 4.06
N ARG A 45 2.53 -8.43 4.21
CA ARG A 45 3.54 -8.63 5.25
C ARG A 45 2.92 -8.58 6.64
N VAL A 46 2.11 -7.57 6.92
CA VAL A 46 1.45 -7.40 8.22
C VAL A 46 0.45 -8.54 8.47
N GLN A 47 -0.34 -8.93 7.46
CA GLN A 47 -1.28 -10.05 7.56
C GLN A 47 -0.57 -11.36 7.87
N LYS A 48 0.56 -11.66 7.21
CA LYS A 48 1.39 -12.85 7.50
C LYS A 48 1.89 -12.85 8.94
N ILE A 49 2.34 -11.69 9.45
CA ILE A 49 2.78 -11.57 10.85
C ILE A 49 1.62 -11.83 11.82
N LEU A 50 0.45 -11.24 11.55
CA LEU A 50 -0.74 -11.45 12.39
C LEU A 50 -1.20 -12.91 12.37
N HIS A 51 -1.19 -13.54 11.20
CA HIS A 51 -1.51 -14.95 11.04
C HIS A 51 -0.55 -15.85 11.83
N ASN A 52 0.76 -15.62 11.72
CA ASN A 52 1.77 -16.39 12.45
C ASN A 52 1.69 -16.19 13.97
N LYS A 53 1.25 -15.01 14.44
CA LYS A 53 0.98 -14.77 15.86
C LYS A 53 -0.25 -15.52 16.37
N GLN A 54 -1.26 -15.69 15.53
CA GLN A 54 -2.50 -16.41 15.88
C GLN A 54 -2.32 -17.92 15.80
N ASN A 55 -1.53 -18.41 14.85
CA ASN A 55 -1.21 -19.82 14.66
C ASN A 55 0.31 -20.01 14.75
N PRO A 56 0.90 -19.95 15.96
CA PRO A 56 2.31 -20.28 16.11
C PRO A 56 2.50 -21.73 15.63
N GLN A 57 3.40 -21.94 14.67
CA GLN A 57 3.79 -23.29 14.25
C GLN A 57 4.33 -24.01 15.48
N LEU A 58 3.57 -24.99 15.98
CA LEU A 58 4.04 -25.94 16.98
C LEU A 58 5.02 -26.85 16.27
N PHE A 59 6.29 -26.77 16.67
CA PHE A 59 7.36 -27.65 16.20
C PHE A 59 6.99 -29.13 16.33
#